data_AF-A0AAP9HDP4-F1
#
_entry.id   AF-A0AAP9HDP4-F1
#
_cell.length_a   1.000
_cell.length_b   1.000
_cell.length_c   1.000
_cell.angle_alpha   90.00
_cell.angle_beta   90.00
_cell.angle_gamma   90.00
#
_symmetry.space_group_name_H-M   'P 1'
#
loop_
_entity.id
_entity.type
_entity.pdbx_description
1 polymer ?
#
loop_
_entity_poly.entity_id
_entity_poly.type
_entity_poly.pdbx_seq_one_letter_code
_entity_poly.pdbx_strand_id
1 'polypeptide(L)'
;MNKILKIAAVFVLGIGVLTGCTDKVAQKITNDTEKTQDVTTNMLKDDANVDQQNQQENKDNNVVNKNENQTIVPTNRNNTNKYNHNFNEAGKILELMNYSLLNFKGSTVANAIRYSVIDNGTDNQIVFAPATYVLDLINTYNEGTYNLKDVFAKLDAERGITFMELDKSKVEYTQEELEKLVKDNNTIVYFKKDNAFALRYIAGIGGATDSIFAPVERWEVQGDRIIIPFVTIATNRPTGVITLRLNNKQYASGQHKTMYYIEKFVIY
;
A
#
# COMPACT_ATOMS: atom_id res chain seq x y z
N MET A 1 33.68 26.79 0.98
CA MET A 1 32.64 27.47 0.16
C MET A 1 32.09 26.45 -0.83
N ASN A 2 30.76 26.43 -0.93
CA ASN A 2 29.91 25.33 -1.40
C ASN A 2 30.14 24.89 -2.86
N LYS A 3 30.13 23.58 -3.11
CA LYS A 3 29.73 23.02 -4.40
C LYS A 3 28.58 22.04 -4.19
N ILE A 4 27.38 22.53 -4.48
CA ILE A 4 26.14 21.76 -4.58
C ILE A 4 26.30 20.84 -5.79
N LEU A 5 26.34 19.52 -5.55
CA LEU A 5 26.29 18.52 -6.61
C LEU A 5 24.83 18.33 -7.00
N LYS A 6 24.46 18.82 -8.20
CA LYS A 6 23.15 18.57 -8.80
C LYS A 6 23.14 17.13 -9.31
N ILE A 7 22.36 16.26 -8.66
CA ILE A 7 22.05 14.93 -9.19
C ILE A 7 21.05 15.13 -10.32
N ALA A 8 21.52 14.99 -11.57
CA ALA A 8 20.65 14.86 -12.72
C ALA A 8 20.11 13.42 -12.74
N ALA A 9 18.81 13.25 -12.49
CA ALA A 9 18.13 11.99 -12.70
C ALA A 9 18.05 11.72 -14.21
N VAL A 10 18.85 10.78 -14.70
CA VAL A 10 18.74 10.27 -16.06
C VAL A 10 17.60 9.25 -16.06
N PHE A 11 16.45 9.65 -16.62
CA PHE A 11 15.39 8.72 -16.98
C PHE A 11 15.87 7.86 -18.14
N VAL A 12 16.33 6.64 -17.86
CA VAL A 12 16.51 5.63 -18.90
C VAL A 12 15.13 5.03 -19.17
N LEU A 13 14.45 5.56 -20.19
CA LEU A 13 13.34 4.88 -20.84
C LEU A 13 13.91 3.62 -21.48
N GLY A 14 13.72 2.47 -20.83
CA GLY A 14 14.06 1.17 -21.40
C GLY A 14 13.25 0.95 -22.69
N ILE A 15 13.93 1.00 -23.82
CA ILE A 15 13.41 0.61 -25.13
C ILE A 15 13.14 -0.90 -25.08
N GLY A 16 11.87 -1.28 -24.96
CA GLY A 16 11.44 -2.66 -25.17
C GLY A 16 11.63 -3.03 -26.63
N VAL A 17 12.47 -4.04 -26.89
CA VAL A 17 12.58 -4.67 -28.20
C VAL A 17 11.29 -5.44 -28.45
N LEU A 18 10.44 -4.91 -29.32
CA LEU A 18 9.23 -5.54 -29.82
C LEU A 18 9.61 -6.67 -30.79
N THR A 19 9.25 -7.91 -30.47
CA THR A 19 9.04 -8.96 -31.46
C THR A 19 7.72 -9.66 -31.18
N GLY A 20 6.83 -9.67 -32.17
CA GLY A 20 5.55 -10.40 -32.12
C GLY A 20 4.39 -9.64 -32.75
N CYS A 21 4.28 -9.72 -34.08
CA CYS A 21 3.23 -9.13 -34.90
C CYS A 21 1.82 -9.60 -34.48
N THR A 22 0.86 -8.67 -34.39
CA THR A 22 -0.52 -8.89 -34.86
C THR A 22 -1.13 -7.55 -35.28
N ASP A 23 -1.43 -7.44 -36.58
CA ASP A 23 -2.12 -6.32 -37.20
C ASP A 23 -3.56 -6.22 -36.69
N LYS A 24 -3.93 -5.11 -36.04
CA LYS A 24 -5.28 -4.51 -36.12
C LYS A 24 -5.23 -2.99 -35.98
N VAL A 25 -5.27 -2.35 -37.14
CA VAL A 25 -5.92 -1.07 -37.49
C VAL A 25 -6.15 -0.07 -36.35
N ALA A 26 -5.38 1.02 -36.37
CA ALA A 26 -5.65 2.23 -35.59
C ALA A 26 -6.93 2.92 -36.09
N GLN A 27 -7.96 2.99 -35.26
CA GLN A 27 -9.03 3.98 -35.41
C GLN A 27 -8.71 5.19 -34.53
N LYS A 28 -8.64 6.34 -35.20
CA LYS A 28 -8.53 7.68 -34.65
C LYS A 28 -9.72 7.95 -33.71
N ILE A 29 -9.45 8.22 -32.43
CA ILE A 29 -10.47 8.71 -31.49
C ILE A 29 -10.62 10.22 -31.68
N THR A 30 -11.76 10.64 -32.18
CA THR A 30 -12.27 12.02 -32.12
C THR A 30 -12.79 12.30 -30.73
N ASN A 31 -12.55 13.51 -30.21
CA ASN A 31 -13.04 13.98 -28.93
C ASN A 31 -14.57 14.10 -28.96
N ASP A 32 -15.29 13.19 -28.30
CA ASP A 32 -16.69 13.40 -27.95
C ASP A 32 -16.85 13.42 -26.42
N THR A 33 -17.45 14.52 -25.96
CA THR A 33 -17.72 14.82 -24.55
C THR A 33 -19.05 14.19 -24.18
N GLU A 34 -19.06 13.07 -23.47
CA GLU A 34 -20.26 12.57 -22.80
C GLU A 34 -20.15 12.76 -21.29
N LYS A 35 -21.08 13.56 -20.76
CA LYS A 35 -21.34 13.73 -19.34
C LYS A 35 -21.76 12.38 -18.76
N THR A 36 -21.15 11.96 -17.65
CA THR A 36 -21.76 10.98 -16.75
C THR A 36 -21.83 11.59 -15.34
N GLN A 37 -23.05 11.95 -14.94
CA GLN A 37 -23.42 12.31 -13.57
C GLN A 37 -23.73 11.05 -12.76
N ASP A 38 -23.39 11.12 -11.47
CA ASP A 38 -23.97 10.41 -10.31
C ASP A 38 -24.14 8.88 -10.35
N VAL A 39 -23.16 8.16 -9.77
CA VAL A 39 -23.37 6.81 -9.19
C VAL A 39 -22.79 6.67 -7.77
N THR A 40 -21.99 7.63 -7.27
CA THR A 40 -21.22 7.44 -6.03
C THR A 40 -22.02 7.61 -4.73
N THR A 41 -23.26 8.12 -4.77
CA THR A 41 -23.96 8.55 -3.55
C THR A 41 -24.78 7.45 -2.85
N ASN A 42 -24.95 6.26 -3.45
CA ASN A 42 -25.89 5.25 -2.96
C ASN A 42 -25.28 4.08 -2.16
N MET A 43 -23.96 4.07 -1.89
CA MET A 43 -23.31 2.97 -1.14
C MET A 43 -22.81 3.36 0.27
N LEU A 44 -23.16 4.54 0.78
CA LEU A 44 -22.67 5.08 2.06
C LEU A 44 -23.76 5.26 3.14
N LYS A 45 -24.88 4.54 3.05
CA LYS A 45 -25.93 4.58 4.08
C LYS A 45 -26.21 3.18 4.60
N ASP A 46 -25.33 2.70 5.46
CA ASP A 46 -25.66 1.89 6.62
C ASP A 46 -24.53 2.15 7.64
N ASP A 47 -24.88 2.25 8.91
CA ASP A 47 -24.01 2.58 10.06
C ASP A 47 -23.74 4.07 10.36
N ALA A 48 -24.82 4.84 10.59
CA ALA A 48 -24.76 5.97 11.52
C ALA A 48 -26.13 6.21 12.16
N ASN A 49 -26.45 5.49 13.24
CA ASN A 49 -27.53 5.88 14.13
C ASN A 49 -27.17 5.55 15.58
N VAL A 50 -26.45 6.45 16.26
CA VAL A 50 -26.49 6.60 17.73
C VAL A 50 -26.30 8.07 18.09
N ASP A 51 -27.37 8.63 18.67
CA ASP A 51 -27.51 9.81 19.53
C ASP A 51 -26.81 11.14 19.21
N GLN A 52 -27.64 12.19 19.01
CA GLN A 52 -27.92 13.15 20.09
C GLN A 52 -29.15 14.04 19.76
N GLN A 53 -30.09 14.05 20.69
CA GLN A 53 -31.27 14.93 20.75
C GLN A 53 -30.92 16.37 21.21
N ASN A 54 -31.78 17.29 20.77
CA ASN A 54 -32.11 18.62 21.31
C ASN A 54 -31.15 19.81 21.04
N GLN A 55 -31.58 20.72 20.14
CA GLN A 55 -32.11 22.05 20.53
C GLN A 55 -32.74 22.80 19.34
N GLN A 56 -34.08 22.86 19.39
CA GLN A 56 -35.03 23.95 19.17
C GLN A 56 -34.75 25.11 18.18
N GLU A 57 -35.66 25.19 17.21
CA GLU A 57 -36.30 26.35 16.56
C GLU A 57 -35.58 27.71 16.44
N ASN A 58 -35.43 28.16 15.19
CA ASN A 58 -35.91 29.50 14.84
C ASN A 58 -36.48 29.52 13.42
N LYS A 59 -37.75 29.91 13.32
CA LYS A 59 -38.45 30.24 12.08
C LYS A 59 -38.01 31.62 11.65
N ASP A 60 -37.62 31.78 10.39
CA ASP A 60 -38.09 32.92 9.61
C ASP A 60 -38.08 32.58 8.12
N ASN A 61 -39.26 32.74 7.53
CA ASN A 61 -39.51 32.58 6.11
C ASN A 61 -39.10 33.87 5.40
N ASN A 62 -38.27 33.76 4.35
CA ASN A 62 -38.47 34.65 3.21
C ASN A 62 -38.05 33.98 1.90
N VAL A 63 -39.08 33.74 1.08
CA VAL A 63 -38.96 33.34 -0.32
C VAL A 63 -38.59 34.59 -1.11
N VAL A 64 -37.40 34.60 -1.72
CA VAL A 64 -37.13 35.42 -2.91
C VAL A 64 -36.45 34.53 -3.93
N ASN A 65 -37.19 34.31 -5.02
CA ASN A 65 -36.77 33.59 -6.20
C ASN A 65 -36.00 34.57 -7.10
N LYS A 66 -34.71 34.33 -7.35
CA LYS A 66 -33.98 35.01 -8.42
C LYS A 66 -32.94 34.06 -9.02
N ASN A 67 -33.22 33.59 -10.23
CA ASN A 67 -32.28 32.93 -11.13
C ASN A 67 -31.19 33.92 -11.51
N GLU A 68 -29.91 33.58 -11.27
CA GLU A 68 -28.75 34.12 -11.98
C GLU A 68 -27.54 33.20 -11.70
N ASN A 69 -26.83 32.83 -12.76
CA ASN A 69 -25.77 31.82 -12.84
C ASN A 69 -24.78 31.84 -11.65
N GLN A 70 -24.84 30.82 -10.80
CA GLN A 70 -23.79 30.56 -9.81
C GLN A 70 -22.68 29.72 -10.43
N THR A 71 -21.56 30.39 -10.70
CA THR A 71 -20.22 29.81 -10.67
C THR A 71 -20.14 28.85 -9.49
N ILE A 72 -19.79 27.58 -9.73
CA ILE A 72 -19.59 26.59 -8.66
C ILE A 72 -18.37 27.05 -7.86
N VAL A 73 -18.62 27.87 -6.84
CA VAL A 73 -17.66 28.14 -5.78
C VAL A 73 -17.45 26.81 -5.06
N PRO A 74 -16.21 26.31 -4.94
CA PRO A 74 -15.97 25.11 -4.15
C PRO A 74 -16.47 25.41 -2.74
N THR A 75 -17.51 24.69 -2.32
CA THR A 75 -17.99 24.75 -0.95
C THR A 75 -16.83 24.26 -0.10
N ASN A 76 -16.10 25.19 0.52
CA ASN A 76 -15.11 24.89 1.53
C ASN A 76 -15.81 24.07 2.62
N ARG A 77 -15.69 22.74 2.53
CA ARG A 77 -15.94 21.86 3.66
C ARG A 77 -14.89 22.25 4.68
N ASN A 78 -15.26 23.12 5.61
CA ASN A 78 -14.49 23.40 6.82
C ASN A 78 -14.53 22.13 7.70
N ASN A 79 -13.86 21.07 7.25
CA ASN A 79 -13.41 20.02 8.14
C ASN A 79 -12.22 20.61 8.88
N THR A 80 -12.46 21.20 10.06
CA THR A 80 -11.40 21.36 11.05
C THR A 80 -11.03 19.96 11.53
N ASN A 81 -10.31 19.23 10.69
CA ASN A 81 -9.93 17.87 11.00
C ASN A 81 -8.94 17.93 12.17
N LYS A 82 -9.30 17.35 13.31
CA LYS A 82 -8.46 17.33 14.52
C LYS A 82 -7.20 16.49 14.31
N TYR A 83 -7.23 15.58 13.33
CA TYR A 83 -6.15 14.68 13.02
C TYR A 83 -5.08 15.36 12.16
N ASN A 84 -3.82 15.23 12.57
CA ASN A 84 -2.69 15.75 11.83
C ASN A 84 -2.30 14.76 10.72
N HIS A 85 -2.79 14.97 9.51
CA HIS A 85 -2.43 14.15 8.36
C HIS A 85 -1.17 14.68 7.67
N ASN A 86 -0.29 13.75 7.30
CA ASN A 86 0.82 13.98 6.38
C ASN A 86 0.64 13.12 5.13
N PHE A 87 0.38 13.74 3.97
CA PHE A 87 0.21 13.03 2.70
C PHE A 87 1.52 12.49 2.13
N ASN A 88 2.67 13.05 2.50
CA ASN A 88 3.97 12.50 2.08
C ASN A 88 4.22 11.16 2.76
N GLU A 89 3.88 11.02 4.05
CA GLU A 89 3.99 9.73 4.75
C GLU A 89 3.00 8.70 4.22
N ALA A 90 1.79 9.12 3.84
CA ALA A 90 0.85 8.25 3.13
C ALA A 90 1.42 7.79 1.78
N GLY A 91 2.01 8.71 0.99
CA GLY A 91 2.63 8.40 -0.29
C GLY A 91 3.74 7.36 -0.23
N LYS A 92 4.57 7.35 0.83
CA LYS A 92 5.61 6.33 1.03
C LYS A 92 5.05 4.91 1.15
N ILE A 93 3.90 4.77 1.81
CA ILE A 93 3.23 3.45 1.94
C ILE A 93 2.82 2.97 0.56
N LEU A 94 2.22 3.86 -0.24
CA LEU A 94 1.69 3.59 -1.58
C LEU A 94 2.79 3.27 -2.60
N GLU A 95 3.90 4.01 -2.56
CA GLU A 95 5.06 3.75 -3.43
C GLU A 95 5.53 2.31 -3.26
N LEU A 96 5.67 1.85 -2.02
CA LEU A 96 5.98 0.47 -1.72
C LEU A 96 4.94 -0.50 -2.31
N MET A 97 3.65 -0.18 -2.25
CA MET A 97 2.58 -1.05 -2.77
C MET A 97 2.65 -1.26 -4.27
N ASN A 98 2.95 -0.20 -5.03
CA ASN A 98 2.98 -0.28 -6.50
C ASN A 98 4.00 -1.30 -6.99
N TYR A 99 5.10 -1.46 -6.25
CA TYR A 99 6.22 -2.32 -6.63
C TYR A 99 6.26 -3.63 -5.85
N SER A 100 5.42 -3.78 -4.83
CA SER A 100 5.43 -4.95 -3.95
C SER A 100 4.20 -5.82 -4.14
N LEU A 101 4.39 -7.13 -3.99
CA LEU A 101 3.28 -8.07 -3.89
C LEU A 101 2.52 -7.96 -2.56
N LEU A 102 2.71 -6.90 -1.75
CA LEU A 102 2.27 -6.82 -0.35
C LEU A 102 0.76 -6.67 -0.16
N ASN A 103 -0.01 -6.28 -1.19
CA ASN A 103 -1.44 -5.96 -1.02
C ASN A 103 -2.33 -6.46 -2.15
N PHE A 104 -1.82 -7.34 -3.02
CA PHE A 104 -2.68 -8.00 -3.99
C PHE A 104 -3.42 -9.17 -3.34
N LYS A 105 -4.62 -9.47 -3.82
CA LYS A 105 -5.34 -10.70 -3.48
C LYS A 105 -4.41 -11.89 -3.77
N GLY A 106 -3.95 -12.57 -2.72
CA GLY A 106 -2.93 -13.62 -2.81
C GLY A 106 -1.55 -13.25 -2.26
N SER A 107 -1.36 -12.05 -1.70
CA SER A 107 -0.16 -11.74 -0.92
C SER A 107 -0.04 -12.64 0.30
N THR A 108 1.18 -13.03 0.61
CA THR A 108 1.49 -13.95 1.71
C THR A 108 2.50 -13.34 2.67
N VAL A 109 2.68 -13.97 3.83
CA VAL A 109 3.70 -13.52 4.80
C VAL A 109 5.11 -13.73 4.25
N ALA A 110 5.35 -14.79 3.48
CA ALA A 110 6.63 -14.97 2.79
C ALA A 110 6.93 -13.81 1.83
N ASN A 111 5.92 -13.25 1.15
CA ASN A 111 6.11 -12.07 0.30
C ASN A 111 6.55 -10.85 1.10
N ALA A 112 6.01 -10.65 2.31
CA ALA A 112 6.44 -9.55 3.18
C ALA A 112 7.88 -9.70 3.67
N ILE A 113 8.28 -10.93 4.01
CA ILE A 113 9.67 -11.23 4.40
C ILE A 113 10.62 -10.99 3.21
N ARG A 114 10.29 -11.50 2.03
CA ARG A 114 11.08 -11.27 0.80
C ARG A 114 11.21 -9.79 0.48
N TYR A 115 10.12 -9.04 0.60
CA TYR A 115 10.13 -7.61 0.35
C TYR A 115 11.01 -6.84 1.35
N SER A 116 11.07 -7.28 2.61
CA SER A 116 11.89 -6.62 3.65
C SER A 116 13.40 -6.60 3.34
N VAL A 117 13.85 -7.38 2.36
CA VAL A 117 15.24 -7.50 1.92
C VAL A 117 15.42 -7.19 0.43
N ILE A 118 14.45 -6.51 -0.20
CA ILE A 118 14.44 -6.29 -1.66
C ILE A 118 15.64 -5.51 -2.20
N ASP A 119 16.31 -4.70 -1.37
CA ASP A 119 17.50 -3.95 -1.77
C ASP A 119 18.81 -4.55 -1.23
N ASN A 120 18.75 -5.73 -0.60
CA ASN A 120 19.83 -6.23 0.27
C ASN A 120 20.59 -7.43 -0.29
N GLY A 121 20.47 -7.76 -1.58
CA GLY A 121 21.08 -8.99 -2.10
C GLY A 121 21.29 -9.06 -3.60
N THR A 122 22.13 -10.01 -3.98
CA THR A 122 22.21 -10.54 -5.34
C THR A 122 21.33 -11.78 -5.47
N ASP A 123 20.83 -12.07 -6.67
CA ASP A 123 19.95 -13.22 -6.91
C ASP A 123 20.53 -14.51 -6.31
N ASN A 124 19.66 -15.30 -5.67
CA ASN A 124 19.98 -16.57 -5.01
C ASN A 124 20.93 -16.47 -3.79
N GLN A 125 21.36 -15.28 -3.38
CA GLN A 125 22.17 -15.09 -2.17
C GLN A 125 21.32 -15.29 -0.91
N ILE A 126 21.91 -15.85 0.15
CA ILE A 126 21.26 -15.86 1.47
C ILE A 126 21.34 -14.48 2.09
N VAL A 127 20.18 -13.93 2.41
CA VAL A 127 20.01 -12.64 3.05
C VAL A 127 19.26 -12.78 4.36
N PHE A 128 19.37 -11.77 5.22
CA PHE A 128 18.76 -11.77 6.54
C PHE A 128 17.79 -10.59 6.70
N ALA A 129 16.56 -10.89 7.05
CA ALA A 129 15.50 -9.93 7.31
C ALA A 129 15.33 -9.75 8.84
N PRO A 130 15.56 -8.55 9.40
CA PRO A 130 15.25 -8.27 10.79
C PRO A 130 13.77 -8.49 11.08
N ALA A 131 13.42 -9.30 12.08
CA ALA A 131 12.04 -9.66 12.34
C ALA A 131 11.18 -8.46 12.80
N THR A 132 11.81 -7.45 13.41
CA THR A 132 11.15 -6.18 13.77
C THR A 132 10.65 -5.45 12.54
N TYR A 133 11.49 -5.31 11.51
CA TYR A 133 11.14 -4.66 10.26
C TYR A 133 10.08 -5.43 9.47
N VAL A 134 10.21 -6.76 9.41
CA VAL A 134 9.18 -7.64 8.85
C VAL A 134 7.83 -7.41 9.55
N LEU A 135 7.83 -7.35 10.88
CA LEU A 135 6.61 -7.16 11.66
C LEU A 135 5.98 -5.78 11.43
N ASP A 136 6.79 -4.73 11.32
CA ASP A 136 6.34 -3.38 10.99
C ASP A 136 5.70 -3.33 9.58
N LEU A 137 6.30 -4.00 8.60
CA LEU A 137 5.74 -4.14 7.25
C LEU A 137 4.39 -4.87 7.29
N ILE A 138 4.34 -6.05 7.90
CA ILE A 138 3.10 -6.84 7.99
C ILE A 138 1.97 -6.01 8.64
N ASN A 139 2.27 -5.31 9.73
CA ASN A 139 1.28 -4.47 10.41
C ASN A 139 0.90 -3.19 9.66
N THR A 140 1.79 -2.67 8.80
CA THR A 140 1.48 -1.54 7.91
C THR A 140 0.53 -1.96 6.80
N TYR A 141 0.76 -3.14 6.21
CA TYR A 141 0.08 -3.60 4.98
C TYR A 141 -1.13 -4.50 5.22
N ASN A 142 -1.61 -4.61 6.46
CA ASN A 142 -2.79 -5.39 6.80
C ASN A 142 -3.67 -4.64 7.78
N GLU A 143 -4.97 -4.91 7.79
CA GLU A 143 -5.90 -4.30 8.76
C GLU A 143 -5.61 -4.78 10.19
N GLY A 144 -5.42 -6.09 10.36
CA GLY A 144 -5.16 -6.74 11.64
C GLY A 144 -3.83 -6.32 12.29
N THR A 145 -3.75 -6.50 13.62
CA THR A 145 -2.49 -6.34 14.36
C THR A 145 -1.89 -7.71 14.64
N TYR A 146 -0.64 -7.88 14.25
CA TYR A 146 0.09 -9.15 14.32
C TYR A 146 1.30 -9.01 15.21
N ASN A 147 1.63 -10.11 15.89
CA ASN A 147 2.89 -10.33 16.58
C ASN A 147 3.68 -11.43 15.86
N LEU A 148 4.92 -11.65 16.30
CA LEU A 148 5.81 -12.59 15.64
C LEU A 148 5.28 -14.04 15.64
N LYS A 149 4.56 -14.46 16.68
CA LYS A 149 3.91 -15.78 16.71
C LYS A 149 2.83 -15.95 15.64
N ASP A 150 2.12 -14.87 15.31
CA ASP A 150 1.12 -14.88 14.24
C ASP A 150 1.78 -15.00 12.86
N VAL A 151 2.96 -14.38 12.70
CA VAL A 151 3.80 -14.51 11.49
C VAL A 151 4.24 -15.96 11.31
N PHE A 152 4.71 -16.62 12.38
CA PHE A 152 5.11 -18.04 12.34
C PHE A 152 3.94 -18.94 11.95
N ALA A 153 2.79 -18.80 12.62
CA ALA A 153 1.61 -19.60 12.32
C ALA A 153 1.13 -19.44 10.87
N LYS A 154 1.26 -18.23 10.29
CA LYS A 154 0.94 -17.99 8.88
C LYS A 154 1.94 -18.65 7.94
N LEU A 155 3.24 -18.62 8.25
CA LEU A 155 4.26 -19.29 7.45
C LEU A 155 4.08 -20.81 7.45
N ASP A 156 3.77 -21.40 8.61
CA ASP A 156 3.49 -22.83 8.74
C ASP A 156 2.25 -23.26 7.92
N ALA A 157 1.26 -22.39 7.82
CA ALA A 157 0.05 -22.63 7.04
C ALA A 157 0.21 -22.30 5.53
N GLU A 158 1.30 -21.64 5.12
CA GLU A 158 1.48 -21.15 3.76
C GLU A 158 1.90 -22.29 2.83
N ARG A 159 1.01 -22.68 1.91
CA ARG A 159 1.27 -23.78 0.97
C ARG A 159 2.54 -23.51 0.16
N GLY A 160 3.48 -24.45 0.23
CA GLY A 160 4.70 -24.40 -0.55
C GLY A 160 5.86 -23.68 0.14
N ILE A 161 5.66 -23.15 1.35
CA ILE A 161 6.72 -22.63 2.21
C ILE A 161 7.19 -23.73 3.16
N THR A 162 8.51 -23.79 3.37
CA THR A 162 9.13 -24.56 4.46
C THR A 162 9.63 -23.56 5.49
N PHE A 163 9.02 -23.56 6.67
CA PHE A 163 9.41 -22.70 7.78
C PHE A 163 10.13 -23.50 8.88
N MET A 164 11.17 -22.92 9.46
CA MET A 164 11.91 -23.50 10.58
C MET A 164 12.27 -22.43 11.60
N GLU A 165 12.08 -22.72 12.88
CA GLU A 165 12.62 -21.94 13.98
C GLU A 165 13.86 -22.61 14.56
N LEU A 166 14.94 -21.84 14.73
CA LEU A 166 16.19 -22.33 15.31
C LEU A 166 16.57 -21.53 16.56
N ASP A 167 16.78 -22.22 17.67
CA ASP A 167 17.37 -21.62 18.89
C ASP A 167 18.89 -21.50 18.77
N LYS A 168 19.31 -20.82 17.72
CA LYS A 168 20.70 -20.65 17.27
C LYS A 168 20.90 -19.26 16.74
N SER A 169 22.16 -18.82 16.70
CA SER A 169 22.53 -17.63 15.94
C SER A 169 23.01 -18.01 14.54
N LYS A 170 22.72 -17.16 13.55
CA LYS A 170 23.22 -17.27 12.18
C LYS A 170 24.76 -17.35 12.10
N VAL A 171 25.47 -16.75 13.05
CA VAL A 171 26.95 -16.79 13.10
C VAL A 171 27.50 -18.14 13.56
N GLU A 172 26.64 -19.03 14.08
CA GLU A 172 27.02 -20.41 14.41
C GLU A 172 27.12 -21.31 13.16
N TYR A 173 26.81 -20.78 11.97
CA TYR A 173 26.81 -21.51 10.70
C TYR A 173 27.84 -20.92 9.73
N THR A 174 28.56 -21.81 9.04
CA THR A 174 29.32 -21.45 7.85
C THR A 174 28.39 -21.13 6.68
N GLN A 175 28.92 -20.48 5.64
CA GLN A 175 28.14 -20.20 4.42
C GLN A 175 27.60 -21.50 3.78
N GLU A 176 28.41 -22.56 3.68
CA GLU A 176 27.99 -23.83 3.11
C GLU A 176 26.86 -24.50 3.92
N GLU A 177 26.89 -24.38 5.25
CA GLU A 177 25.82 -24.89 6.10
C GLU A 177 24.54 -24.07 5.94
N LEU A 178 24.65 -22.74 5.81
CA LEU A 178 23.52 -21.88 5.50
C LEU A 178 22.91 -22.22 4.13
N GLU A 179 23.71 -22.50 3.11
CA GLU A 179 23.25 -22.89 1.77
C GLU A 179 22.50 -24.21 1.75
N LYS A 180 22.89 -25.17 2.59
CA LYS A 180 22.16 -26.43 2.79
C LYS A 180 20.89 -26.23 3.60
N LEU A 181 20.94 -25.36 4.62
CA LEU A 181 19.81 -25.07 5.51
C LEU A 181 18.70 -24.29 4.78
N VAL A 182 19.06 -23.25 4.03
CA VAL A 182 18.16 -22.44 3.20
C VAL A 182 18.25 -22.94 1.76
N LYS A 183 17.71 -24.14 1.52
CA LYS A 183 17.96 -24.91 0.28
C LYS A 183 17.43 -24.23 -0.99
N ASP A 184 16.33 -23.50 -0.90
CA ASP A 184 15.60 -22.93 -2.03
C ASP A 184 14.84 -21.65 -1.64
N ASN A 185 14.20 -21.03 -2.62
CA ASN A 185 13.44 -19.78 -2.47
C ASN A 185 12.18 -19.92 -1.61
N ASN A 186 11.80 -21.14 -1.25
CA ASN A 186 10.62 -21.47 -0.44
C ASN A 186 10.99 -21.79 1.01
N THR A 187 12.27 -21.84 1.34
CA THR A 187 12.75 -22.11 2.69
C THR A 187 13.01 -20.81 3.43
N ILE A 188 12.34 -20.63 4.57
CA ILE A 188 12.49 -19.48 5.45
C ILE A 188 12.88 -20.00 6.83
N VAL A 189 13.97 -19.47 7.39
CA VAL A 189 14.50 -19.90 8.69
C VAL A 189 14.53 -18.74 9.65
N TYR A 190 13.95 -18.88 10.83
CA TYR A 190 14.03 -17.87 11.88
C TYR A 190 15.11 -18.23 12.91
N PHE A 191 16.10 -17.36 13.07
CA PHE A 191 17.15 -17.48 14.10
C PHE A 191 16.75 -16.70 15.36
N LYS A 192 16.37 -17.42 16.43
CA LYS A 192 15.86 -16.82 17.68
C LYS A 192 16.84 -15.85 18.33
N LYS A 193 18.14 -16.21 18.33
CA LYS A 193 19.18 -15.38 18.97
C LYS A 193 19.45 -14.07 18.23
N ASP A 194 19.20 -14.04 16.92
CA ASP A 194 19.38 -12.85 16.09
C ASP A 194 18.09 -12.06 15.89
N ASN A 195 16.94 -12.64 16.24
CA ASN A 195 15.62 -12.12 15.91
C ASN A 195 15.51 -11.76 14.41
N ALA A 196 15.92 -12.69 13.54
CA ALA A 196 16.00 -12.46 12.10
C ALA A 196 15.59 -13.71 11.30
N PHE A 197 14.97 -13.48 10.14
CA PHE A 197 14.70 -14.51 9.15
C PHE A 197 15.85 -14.60 8.16
N ALA A 198 16.23 -15.81 7.76
CA ALA A 198 17.10 -16.10 6.64
C ALA A 198 16.29 -16.69 5.49
N LEU A 199 16.60 -16.25 4.29
CA LEU A 199 15.93 -16.63 3.06
C LEU A 199 16.89 -16.43 1.87
N ARG A 200 16.59 -17.07 0.75
CA ARG A 200 17.24 -16.73 -0.52
C ARG A 200 16.60 -15.47 -1.10
N TYR A 201 17.46 -14.53 -1.46
CA TYR A 201 17.07 -13.33 -2.18
C TYR A 201 16.61 -13.71 -3.59
N ILE A 202 15.52 -13.08 -4.02
CA ILE A 202 14.95 -13.26 -5.36
C ILE A 202 15.01 -11.90 -6.04
N ALA A 203 15.75 -11.80 -7.13
CA ALA A 203 15.79 -10.56 -7.91
C ALA A 203 14.46 -10.34 -8.66
N GLY A 204 14.07 -9.07 -8.82
CA GLY A 204 12.92 -8.70 -9.65
C GLY A 204 11.56 -9.09 -9.07
N ILE A 205 11.43 -9.17 -7.75
CA ILE A 205 10.12 -9.32 -7.09
C ILE A 205 9.28 -8.09 -7.42
N GLY A 206 8.18 -8.29 -8.13
CA GLY A 206 7.25 -7.24 -8.54
C GLY A 206 6.25 -7.78 -9.57
N GLY A 207 5.32 -6.93 -9.97
CA GLY A 207 4.35 -7.24 -11.02
C GLY A 207 3.98 -6.00 -11.81
N ALA A 208 3.63 -6.19 -13.08
CA ALA A 208 3.00 -5.12 -13.85
C ALA A 208 1.61 -4.83 -13.27
N THR A 209 1.28 -3.55 -13.09
CA THR A 209 -0.06 -3.08 -12.74
C THR A 209 -0.53 -2.10 -13.80
N ASP A 210 -1.77 -2.28 -14.28
CA ASP A 210 -2.42 -1.33 -15.19
C ASP A 210 -3.08 -0.17 -14.42
N SER A 211 -2.94 -0.14 -13.10
CA SER A 211 -3.54 0.85 -12.22
C SER A 211 -2.52 1.49 -11.28
N ILE A 212 -2.78 2.75 -10.94
CA ILE A 212 -1.97 3.59 -10.06
C ILE A 212 -2.87 4.31 -9.06
N PHE A 213 -2.30 4.79 -7.97
CA PHE A 213 -3.01 5.67 -7.06
C PHE A 213 -3.34 6.99 -7.75
N ALA A 214 -4.58 7.46 -7.58
CA ALA A 214 -4.99 8.77 -8.04
C ALA A 214 -4.09 9.85 -7.40
N PRO A 215 -3.89 11.00 -8.08
CA PRO A 215 -3.06 12.06 -7.54
C PRO A 215 -3.66 12.64 -6.24
N VAL A 216 -2.82 13.26 -5.41
CA VAL A 216 -3.15 13.65 -4.02
C VAL A 216 -4.38 14.57 -3.93
N GLU A 217 -4.65 15.35 -4.97
CA GLU A 217 -5.82 16.24 -5.04
C GLU A 217 -7.16 15.48 -5.06
N ARG A 218 -7.12 14.17 -5.33
CA ARG A 218 -8.28 13.27 -5.30
C ARG A 218 -8.37 12.43 -4.03
N TRP A 219 -7.47 12.64 -3.08
CA TRP A 219 -7.51 11.94 -1.80
C TRP A 219 -8.51 12.63 -0.88
N GLU A 220 -9.32 11.84 -0.19
CA GLU A 220 -10.32 12.36 0.73
C GLU A 220 -9.93 12.03 2.17
N VAL A 221 -10.01 13.02 3.06
CA VAL A 221 -9.75 12.82 4.48
C VAL A 221 -11.07 12.69 5.23
N GLN A 222 -11.22 11.60 5.98
CA GLN A 222 -12.41 11.31 6.79
C GLN A 222 -11.99 10.90 8.19
N GLY A 223 -12.05 11.85 9.14
CA GLY A 223 -11.57 11.60 10.50
C GLY A 223 -10.08 11.25 10.50
N ASP A 224 -9.73 10.08 11.00
CA ASP A 224 -8.36 9.53 11.06
C ASP A 224 -7.96 8.75 9.79
N ARG A 225 -8.80 8.77 8.74
CA ARG A 225 -8.60 8.04 7.49
C ARG A 225 -8.26 8.94 6.32
N ILE A 226 -7.48 8.40 5.38
CA ILE A 226 -7.27 8.92 4.03
C ILE A 226 -7.79 7.87 3.05
N ILE A 227 -8.75 8.27 2.23
CA ILE A 227 -9.34 7.44 1.19
C ILE A 227 -8.71 7.85 -0.13
N ILE A 228 -8.11 6.87 -0.80
CA ILE A 228 -7.26 7.08 -1.96
C ILE A 228 -7.79 6.22 -3.11
N PRO A 229 -8.34 6.84 -4.16
CA PRO A 229 -8.78 6.10 -5.33
C PRO A 229 -7.61 5.44 -6.07
N PHE A 230 -7.87 4.27 -6.64
CA PHE A 230 -6.99 3.59 -7.59
C PHE A 230 -7.62 3.69 -8.99
N VAL A 231 -6.80 4.00 -10.00
CA VAL A 231 -7.27 4.30 -11.34
C VAL A 231 -6.41 3.64 -12.41
N THR A 232 -6.99 3.30 -13.56
CA THR A 232 -6.21 2.80 -14.69
C THR A 232 -5.23 3.86 -15.19
N ILE A 233 -4.02 3.45 -15.58
CA ILE A 233 -3.00 4.34 -16.16
C ILE A 233 -3.51 4.98 -17.45
N ALA A 234 -4.12 4.20 -18.35
CA ALA A 234 -4.48 4.67 -19.69
C ALA A 234 -5.72 5.58 -19.73
N THR A 235 -6.71 5.33 -18.87
CA THR A 235 -8.04 5.98 -18.99
C THR A 235 -8.50 6.70 -17.73
N ASN A 236 -7.70 6.69 -16.66
CA ASN A 236 -8.05 7.26 -15.36
C ASN A 236 -9.39 6.75 -14.78
N ARG A 237 -9.86 5.58 -15.23
CA ARG A 237 -11.09 4.94 -14.75
C ARG A 237 -10.85 4.34 -13.36
N PRO A 238 -11.78 4.49 -12.41
CA PRO A 238 -11.66 3.88 -11.09
C PRO A 238 -11.55 2.35 -11.19
N THR A 239 -10.54 1.78 -10.53
CA THR A 239 -10.33 0.32 -10.43
C THR A 239 -10.36 -0.16 -8.99
N GLY A 240 -10.35 0.76 -8.03
CA GLY A 240 -10.42 0.41 -6.62
C GLY A 240 -10.26 1.61 -5.70
N VAL A 241 -10.22 1.33 -4.41
CA VAL A 241 -9.96 2.30 -3.34
C VAL A 241 -9.10 1.64 -2.28
N ILE A 242 -8.10 2.38 -1.80
CA ILE A 242 -7.39 2.07 -0.57
C ILE A 242 -7.77 3.06 0.53
N THR A 243 -7.94 2.56 1.74
CA THR A 243 -8.15 3.36 2.94
C THR A 243 -6.93 3.21 3.84
N LEU A 244 -6.19 4.30 3.99
CA LEU A 244 -5.15 4.41 5.00
C LEU A 244 -5.75 4.98 6.27
N ARG A 245 -5.30 4.49 7.42
CA ARG A 245 -5.74 4.98 8.73
C ARG A 245 -4.55 5.31 9.60
N LEU A 246 -4.64 6.39 10.37
CA LEU A 246 -3.57 6.78 11.31
C LEU A 246 -3.23 5.60 12.21
N ASN A 247 -1.93 5.33 12.32
CA ASN A 247 -1.45 4.13 12.97
C ASN A 247 -1.56 4.25 14.49
N ASN A 248 -2.48 3.48 15.06
CA ASN A 248 -2.70 3.34 16.49
C ASN A 248 -2.34 1.93 17.00
N LYS A 249 -1.73 1.08 16.16
CA LYS A 249 -1.49 -0.33 16.48
C LYS A 249 -0.42 -0.50 17.56
N GLN A 250 -0.77 -1.35 18.52
CA GLN A 250 0.09 -1.73 19.63
C GLN A 250 0.51 -3.19 19.47
N TYR A 251 1.80 -3.40 19.22
CA TYR A 251 2.45 -4.71 19.13
C TYR A 251 3.88 -4.56 19.62
N ALA A 252 4.41 -5.64 20.19
CA ALA A 252 5.77 -5.69 20.69
C ALA A 252 6.77 -5.66 19.52
N SER A 253 7.98 -5.17 19.79
CA SER A 253 9.13 -5.25 18.87
C SER A 253 9.05 -4.44 17.57
N GLY A 254 8.00 -3.65 17.34
CA GLY A 254 7.97 -2.71 16.21
C GLY A 254 8.91 -1.52 16.44
N GLN A 255 9.81 -1.25 15.49
CA GLN A 255 10.82 -0.18 15.60
C GLN A 255 10.70 0.88 14.49
N HIS A 256 9.99 0.57 13.42
CA HIS A 256 9.82 1.38 12.22
C HIS A 256 8.33 1.55 11.88
N LYS A 257 7.52 1.82 12.89
CA LYS A 257 6.07 2.04 12.72
C LYS A 257 5.83 3.22 11.77
N THR A 258 5.10 2.95 10.70
CA THR A 258 4.63 3.94 9.74
C THR A 258 3.50 4.78 10.33
N MET A 259 3.33 6.02 9.82
CA MET A 259 2.29 6.94 10.30
C MET A 259 0.87 6.42 10.03
N TYR A 260 0.70 5.57 9.02
CA TYR A 260 -0.58 4.95 8.67
C TYR A 260 -0.43 3.45 8.48
N TYR A 261 -1.54 2.73 8.56
CA TYR A 261 -1.65 1.36 8.05
C TYR A 261 -2.79 1.28 7.05
N ILE A 262 -2.81 0.23 6.24
CA ILE A 262 -3.92 -0.08 5.34
C ILE A 262 -5.04 -0.70 6.15
N GLU A 263 -6.13 0.04 6.31
CA GLU A 263 -7.35 -0.48 6.88
C GLU A 263 -8.08 -1.36 5.86
N LYS A 264 -8.12 -0.92 4.59
CA LYS A 264 -8.91 -1.61 3.57
C LYS A 264 -8.35 -1.35 2.18
N PHE A 265 -8.37 -2.39 1.34
CA PHE A 265 -8.09 -2.27 -0.09
C PHE A 265 -9.14 -3.05 -0.87
N VAL A 266 -9.85 -2.36 -1.76
CA VAL A 266 -10.92 -2.91 -2.60
C VAL A 266 -10.57 -2.67 -4.06
N ILE A 267 -10.67 -3.73 -4.86
CA ILE A 267 -10.63 -3.67 -6.32
C ILE A 267 -12.06 -3.94 -6.81
N TYR A 268 -12.51 -3.18 -7.81
CA TYR A 268 -13.86 -3.30 -8.39
C TYR A 268 -13.96 -4.40 -9.43
#